data_AF-A0A1C6MGQ1-F1
#
_entry.id   AF-A0A1C6MGQ1-F1
#
_cell.length_a   1.000
_cell.length_b   1.000
_cell.length_c   1.000
_cell.angle_alpha   90.00
_cell.angle_beta   90.00
_cell.angle_gamma   90.00
#
_symmetry.space_group_name_H-M   'P 1'
#
loop_
_entity.id
_entity.type
_entity.pdbx_description
1 polymer ?
#
loop_
_entity_poly.entity_id
_entity_poly.type
_entity_poly.pdbx_seq_one_letter_code
_entity_poly.pdbx_strand_id
1 'polypeptide(L)'
;MPDQTSPRDVLAAWFRENVSTLTTLDPRQPLDDLEPLREIVGDARVVAVGENAHFVEEFFRARQRVLRFLAERCGFTVFAFEFGFSEAFSLDRWLQGEGDDADLANVSRSAAEWGSADLMHWLRRHNRAGRHPLRFAGIDLPEAGGALRPALEPVADYLREADPGALPLVDAALEISDRFLDGAGSGAAAAPAWAALSSAEQDALTASLARLLLRLRAGEPLCVSRAGRGPFGIALRRVEAACHTDHMFRAMNGLMSGQAMAADLSVRETFMAESVRWHLDHAGPDARIVLASHNNHIQKTAVEFDGVLTALPMGQHLRRMLGRDYRSVALVHTSDHVPEMYPDPAAEVGFTLADARLEDAGTGSVEAALVDAGAGDAITLTDLRPSPHDAERKPLLQRIRTQSSVLSTPVPEAFDAVLAVPEVTRDRTVRF
;
A
#
# COMPACT_ATOMS: atom_id res chain seq x y z
N MET A 1 -1.56 -50.41 -2.39
CA MET A 1 -2.35 -49.21 -2.07
C MET A 1 -1.77 -48.09 -2.91
N PRO A 2 -2.55 -47.25 -3.60
CA PRO A 2 -1.97 -46.10 -4.29
C PRO A 2 -1.35 -45.20 -3.22
N ASP A 3 -0.08 -44.86 -3.43
CA ASP A 3 0.68 -43.92 -2.61
C ASP A 3 0.00 -42.55 -2.74
N GLN A 4 -0.84 -42.17 -1.78
CA GLN A 4 -1.46 -40.85 -1.76
C GLN A 4 -0.39 -39.87 -1.27
N THR A 5 0.40 -39.34 -2.20
CA THR A 5 1.36 -38.27 -1.95
C THR A 5 0.65 -37.12 -1.21
N SER A 6 1.18 -36.72 -0.05
CA SER A 6 0.51 -35.70 0.76
C SER A 6 0.52 -34.34 0.04
N PRO A 7 -0.47 -33.45 0.26
CA PRO A 7 -0.44 -32.09 -0.30
C PRO A 7 0.86 -31.32 0.02
N ARG A 8 1.45 -31.59 1.19
CA ARG A 8 2.74 -31.03 1.61
C ARG A 8 3.87 -31.47 0.68
N ASP A 9 3.95 -32.77 0.38
CA ASP A 9 4.99 -33.32 -0.51
C ASP A 9 4.82 -32.83 -1.95
N VAL A 10 3.57 -32.72 -2.42
CA VAL A 10 3.25 -32.16 -3.75
C VAL A 10 3.73 -30.71 -3.86
N LEU A 11 3.45 -29.89 -2.85
CA LEU A 11 3.89 -28.50 -2.81
C LEU A 11 5.42 -28.39 -2.77
N ALA A 12 6.09 -29.16 -1.90
CA ALA A 12 7.55 -29.15 -1.79
C ALA A 12 8.24 -29.61 -3.09
N ALA A 13 7.70 -30.61 -3.78
CA ALA A 13 8.18 -31.01 -5.11
C ALA A 13 7.96 -29.90 -6.14
N TRP A 14 6.77 -29.29 -6.17
CA TRP A 14 6.47 -28.22 -7.11
C TRP A 14 7.37 -26.99 -6.93
N PHE A 15 7.59 -26.52 -5.70
CA PHE A 15 8.50 -25.40 -5.47
C PHE A 15 9.94 -25.72 -5.90
N ARG A 16 10.48 -26.91 -5.60
CA ARG A 16 11.82 -27.31 -6.05
C ARG A 16 12.02 -27.20 -7.57
N GLU A 17 10.97 -27.39 -8.34
CA GLU A 17 11.00 -27.33 -9.80
C GLU A 17 10.71 -25.93 -10.37
N ASN A 18 10.07 -25.04 -9.60
CA ASN A 18 9.52 -23.78 -10.11
C ASN A 18 10.10 -22.51 -9.47
N VAL A 19 10.94 -22.62 -8.42
CA VAL A 19 11.63 -21.45 -7.85
C VAL A 19 12.74 -20.96 -8.78
N SER A 20 12.80 -19.64 -8.98
CA SER A 20 13.98 -18.95 -9.50
C SER A 20 14.75 -18.32 -8.33
N THR A 21 16.02 -18.67 -8.15
CA THR A 21 16.86 -18.07 -7.10
C THR A 21 17.38 -16.71 -7.52
N LEU A 22 17.19 -15.69 -6.68
CA LEU A 22 17.86 -14.40 -6.81
C LEU A 22 19.19 -14.44 -6.05
N THR A 23 20.19 -13.77 -6.59
CA THR A 23 21.56 -13.83 -6.05
C THR A 23 21.81 -12.86 -4.91
N THR A 24 20.99 -11.81 -4.80
CA THR A 24 21.23 -10.72 -3.86
C THR A 24 20.00 -9.82 -3.66
N LEU A 25 19.95 -9.18 -2.48
CA LEU A 25 19.06 -8.04 -2.22
C LEU A 25 19.76 -6.70 -2.40
N ASP A 26 21.08 -6.64 -2.66
CA ASP A 26 21.78 -5.36 -2.83
C ASP A 26 21.22 -4.62 -4.06
N PRO A 27 20.59 -3.45 -3.88
CA PRO A 27 19.96 -2.72 -4.96
C PRO A 27 20.95 -2.09 -5.95
N ARG A 28 22.27 -2.28 -5.79
CA ARG A 28 23.30 -1.80 -6.73
C ARG A 28 23.80 -2.89 -7.67
N GLN A 29 23.52 -4.14 -7.38
CA GLN A 29 23.98 -5.27 -8.20
C GLN A 29 23.20 -5.37 -9.53
N PRO A 30 23.72 -6.11 -10.52
CA PRO A 30 23.00 -6.41 -11.76
C PRO A 30 21.62 -7.01 -11.51
N LEU A 31 20.72 -6.87 -12.49
CA LEU A 31 19.31 -7.24 -12.39
C LEU A 31 18.97 -8.47 -13.24
N ASP A 32 19.98 -9.23 -13.68
CA ASP A 32 19.79 -10.37 -14.59
C ASP A 32 19.09 -11.54 -13.90
N ASP A 33 19.24 -11.67 -12.58
CA ASP A 33 18.52 -12.66 -11.78
C ASP A 33 17.01 -12.37 -11.69
N LEU A 34 16.57 -11.13 -11.98
CA LEU A 34 15.16 -10.76 -12.04
C LEU A 34 14.52 -10.99 -13.41
N GLU A 35 15.24 -11.50 -14.42
CA GLU A 35 14.67 -11.74 -15.75
C GLU A 35 13.40 -12.63 -15.75
N PRO A 36 13.26 -13.66 -14.89
CA PRO A 36 12.00 -14.41 -14.76
C PRO A 36 10.78 -13.54 -14.41
N LEU A 37 10.97 -12.39 -13.74
CA LEU A 37 9.90 -11.45 -13.44
C LEU A 37 9.27 -10.86 -14.71
N ARG A 38 10.01 -10.77 -15.81
CA ARG A 38 9.49 -10.23 -17.08
C ARG A 38 8.27 -11.00 -17.55
N GLU A 39 8.31 -12.33 -17.49
CA GLU A 39 7.21 -13.21 -17.95
C GLU A 39 6.01 -13.19 -16.99
N ILE A 40 6.26 -12.98 -15.70
CA ILE A 40 5.20 -12.79 -14.70
C ILE A 40 4.43 -11.49 -15.00
N VAL A 41 5.17 -10.41 -15.24
CA VAL A 41 4.64 -9.07 -15.49
C VAL A 41 3.97 -8.97 -16.87
N GLY A 42 4.61 -9.49 -17.92
CA GLY A 42 4.13 -9.40 -19.30
C GLY A 42 3.78 -7.95 -19.69
N ASP A 43 2.60 -7.77 -20.29
CA ASP A 43 2.09 -6.47 -20.74
C ASP A 43 1.27 -5.71 -19.67
N ALA A 44 1.32 -6.15 -18.41
CA ALA A 44 0.50 -5.53 -17.36
C ALA A 44 0.80 -4.04 -17.20
N ARG A 45 -0.24 -3.22 -17.12
CA ARG A 45 -0.12 -1.77 -16.89
C ARG A 45 0.16 -1.42 -15.44
N VAL A 46 -0.25 -2.27 -14.50
CA VAL A 46 0.00 -2.08 -13.07
C VAL A 46 0.57 -3.37 -12.50
N VAL A 47 1.76 -3.27 -11.90
CA VAL A 47 2.41 -4.37 -11.17
C VAL A 47 2.55 -3.96 -9.72
N ALA A 48 1.79 -4.61 -8.84
CA ALA A 48 1.89 -4.43 -7.41
C ALA A 48 2.95 -5.34 -6.80
N VAL A 49 3.78 -4.79 -5.92
CA VAL A 49 4.88 -5.45 -5.22
C VAL A 49 4.63 -5.28 -3.73
N GLY A 50 4.38 -6.41 -3.08
CA GLY A 50 3.88 -6.48 -1.73
C GLY A 50 4.93 -6.25 -0.66
N GLU A 51 4.52 -6.45 0.58
CA GLU A 51 5.33 -6.83 1.75
C GLU A 51 4.38 -7.51 2.74
N ASN A 52 4.84 -8.56 3.42
CA ASN A 52 3.97 -9.20 4.42
C ASN A 52 4.07 -8.54 5.79
N ALA A 53 5.05 -7.65 6.01
CA ALA A 53 5.25 -6.92 7.25
C ALA A 53 5.82 -5.53 6.95
N HIS A 54 5.44 -4.54 7.75
CA HIS A 54 5.97 -3.18 7.60
C HIS A 54 7.33 -3.04 8.28
N PHE A 55 8.09 -2.01 7.86
CA PHE A 55 9.35 -1.62 8.50
C PHE A 55 10.44 -2.69 8.44
N VAL A 56 10.50 -3.42 7.32
CA VAL A 56 11.50 -4.48 7.07
C VAL A 56 12.49 -4.02 5.99
N GLU A 57 13.77 -3.93 6.36
CA GLU A 57 14.86 -3.49 5.48
C GLU A 57 14.96 -4.31 4.18
N GLU A 58 14.83 -5.63 4.29
CA GLU A 58 14.97 -6.58 3.20
C GLU A 58 13.84 -6.44 2.16
N PHE A 59 12.63 -6.07 2.60
CA PHE A 59 11.52 -5.77 1.70
C PHE A 59 11.72 -4.46 0.96
N PHE A 60 12.25 -3.42 1.60
CA PHE A 60 12.62 -2.20 0.90
C PHE A 60 13.69 -2.45 -0.17
N ARG A 61 14.72 -3.23 0.16
CA ARG A 61 15.77 -3.62 -0.81
C ARG A 61 15.22 -4.45 -1.97
N ALA A 62 14.37 -5.43 -1.69
CA ALA A 62 13.70 -6.24 -2.72
C ALA A 62 12.83 -5.37 -3.63
N ARG A 63 11.97 -4.51 -3.05
CA ARG A 63 11.12 -3.55 -3.79
C ARG A 63 11.96 -2.61 -4.64
N GLN A 64 13.09 -2.09 -4.14
CA GLN A 64 13.98 -1.23 -4.90
C GLN A 64 14.60 -1.96 -6.09
N ARG A 65 15.06 -3.21 -5.93
CA ARG A 65 15.57 -4.03 -7.05
C ARG A 65 14.49 -4.29 -8.10
N VAL A 66 13.28 -4.65 -7.67
CA VAL A 66 12.14 -4.86 -8.57
C VAL A 66 11.77 -3.57 -9.29
N LEU A 67 11.66 -2.45 -8.59
CA LEU A 67 11.37 -1.14 -9.17
C LEU A 67 12.41 -0.76 -10.24
N ARG A 68 13.69 -0.95 -9.95
CA ARG A 68 14.78 -0.77 -10.92
C ARG A 68 14.60 -1.64 -12.15
N PHE A 69 14.36 -2.93 -11.97
CA PHE A 69 14.17 -3.85 -13.09
C PHE A 69 12.98 -3.43 -13.96
N LEU A 70 11.85 -3.10 -13.35
CA LEU A 70 10.65 -2.71 -14.07
C LEU A 70 10.82 -1.36 -14.80
N ALA A 71 11.51 -0.40 -14.19
CA ALA A 71 11.80 0.89 -14.81
C ALA A 71 12.83 0.77 -15.96
N GLU A 72 13.98 0.14 -15.68
CA GLU A 72 15.12 0.06 -16.59
C GLU A 72 14.89 -0.91 -17.76
N ARG A 73 14.13 -2.00 -17.54
CA ARG A 73 14.00 -3.09 -18.52
C ARG A 73 12.58 -3.37 -18.99
N CYS A 74 11.54 -2.88 -18.29
CA CYS A 74 10.14 -3.17 -18.63
C CYS A 74 9.31 -1.91 -18.96
N GLY A 75 9.93 -0.73 -18.98
CA GLY A 75 9.29 0.51 -19.43
C GLY A 75 8.28 1.09 -18.44
N PHE A 76 8.39 0.77 -17.15
CA PHE A 76 7.56 1.41 -16.13
C PHE A 76 8.04 2.84 -15.84
N THR A 77 7.11 3.77 -15.70
CA THR A 77 7.39 5.22 -15.63
C THR A 77 6.82 5.90 -14.39
N VAL A 78 5.97 5.19 -13.63
CA VAL A 78 5.36 5.70 -12.40
C VAL A 78 5.61 4.72 -11.27
N PHE A 79 6.05 5.24 -10.14
CA PHE A 79 6.12 4.53 -8.88
C PHE A 79 5.00 5.02 -7.96
N ALA A 80 3.97 4.21 -7.80
CA ALA A 80 2.91 4.41 -6.84
C ALA A 80 3.27 3.76 -5.50
N PHE A 81 3.08 4.47 -4.40
CA PHE A 81 3.45 4.01 -3.07
C PHE A 81 2.28 4.19 -2.10
N GLU A 82 2.15 3.28 -1.14
CA GLU A 82 1.24 3.39 0.01
C GLU A 82 1.61 4.60 0.87
N PHE A 83 1.22 5.77 0.37
CA PHE A 83 1.59 7.08 0.86
C PHE A 83 0.49 8.06 0.49
N GLY A 84 0.30 9.09 1.30
CA GLY A 84 -0.79 10.06 1.14
C GLY A 84 -0.83 10.69 -0.26
N PHE A 85 -1.99 10.62 -0.91
CA PHE A 85 -2.22 11.16 -2.25
C PHE A 85 -1.86 12.64 -2.34
N SER A 86 -2.20 13.43 -1.31
CA SER A 86 -1.99 14.88 -1.32
C SER A 86 -0.52 15.26 -1.13
N GLU A 87 0.14 14.58 -0.21
CA GLU A 87 1.52 14.83 0.22
C GLU A 87 2.52 14.42 -0.87
N ALA A 88 2.17 13.40 -1.66
CA ALA A 88 3.01 12.91 -2.74
C ALA A 88 3.32 13.95 -3.82
N PHE A 89 2.46 14.96 -4.02
CA PHE A 89 2.73 15.99 -5.03
C PHE A 89 3.96 16.85 -4.66
N SER A 90 4.10 17.23 -3.39
CA SER A 90 5.28 17.97 -2.93
C SER A 90 6.51 17.08 -2.90
N LEU A 91 6.35 15.82 -2.49
CA LEU A 91 7.43 14.85 -2.50
C LEU A 91 7.92 14.53 -3.92
N ASP A 92 7.03 14.35 -4.91
CA ASP A 92 7.42 14.10 -6.31
C ASP A 92 8.24 15.27 -6.87
N ARG A 93 7.82 16.52 -6.66
CA ARG A 93 8.61 17.71 -7.06
C ARG A 93 10.02 17.68 -6.49
N TRP A 94 10.15 17.35 -5.20
CA TRP A 94 11.46 17.14 -4.60
C TRP A 94 12.17 15.94 -5.24
N LEU A 95 11.54 14.80 -5.47
CA LEU A 95 12.17 13.66 -6.15
C LEU A 95 12.63 13.99 -7.58
N GLN A 96 11.98 14.92 -8.28
CA GLN A 96 12.41 15.43 -9.59
C GLN A 96 13.56 16.45 -9.52
N GLY A 97 13.96 16.88 -8.33
CA GLY A 97 15.16 17.70 -8.12
C GLY A 97 14.91 19.12 -7.61
N GLU A 98 13.66 19.52 -7.31
CA GLU A 98 13.36 20.79 -6.64
C GLU A 98 13.89 20.80 -5.20
N GLY A 99 14.34 21.97 -4.70
CA GLY A 99 14.87 22.13 -3.34
C GLY A 99 16.21 21.41 -3.07
N ASP A 100 16.64 21.38 -1.81
CA ASP A 100 17.91 20.79 -1.40
C ASP A 100 17.79 19.32 -0.97
N ASP A 101 18.88 18.56 -1.09
CA ASP A 101 18.90 17.12 -0.80
C ASP A 101 18.70 16.81 0.70
N ALA A 102 19.04 17.75 1.58
CA ALA A 102 18.93 17.56 3.04
C ALA A 102 17.51 17.78 3.58
N ASP A 103 16.58 18.25 2.75
CA ASP A 103 15.27 18.74 3.19
C ASP A 103 14.17 17.67 3.27
N LEU A 104 14.48 16.37 3.16
CA LEU A 104 13.43 15.34 3.12
C LEU A 104 12.45 15.45 4.30
N ALA A 105 12.93 15.67 5.53
CA ALA A 105 12.07 15.84 6.69
C ALA A 105 11.17 17.09 6.63
N ASN A 106 11.64 18.16 5.98
CA ASN A 106 10.85 19.38 5.75
C ASN A 106 9.82 19.19 4.63
N VAL A 107 10.13 18.39 3.62
CA VAL A 107 9.24 18.07 2.49
C VAL A 107 8.17 17.06 2.91
N SER A 108 8.56 16.04 3.66
CA SER A 108 7.70 14.99 4.17
C SER A 108 8.32 14.32 5.39
N ARG A 109 7.76 14.62 6.56
CA ARG A 109 8.12 13.97 7.82
C ARG A 109 7.92 12.45 7.74
N SER A 110 6.77 11.99 7.26
CA SER A 110 6.46 10.56 7.11
C SER A 110 7.47 9.84 6.22
N ALA A 111 7.89 10.43 5.10
CA ALA A 111 8.90 9.81 4.25
C ALA A 111 10.29 9.73 4.93
N ALA A 112 10.61 10.72 5.77
CA ALA A 112 11.89 10.78 6.49
C ALA A 112 11.96 9.84 7.71
N GLU A 113 10.84 9.62 8.40
CA GLU A 113 10.81 8.98 9.73
C GLU A 113 10.21 7.57 9.74
N TRP A 114 9.49 7.15 8.70
CA TRP A 114 8.72 5.90 8.69
C TRP A 114 9.28 4.84 7.72
N GLY A 115 10.60 4.69 7.64
CA GLY A 115 11.21 3.55 6.93
C GLY A 115 11.45 3.74 5.43
N SER A 116 11.19 4.92 4.85
CA SER A 116 11.33 5.10 3.39
C SER A 116 12.41 6.10 2.96
N ALA A 117 13.16 6.66 3.91
CA ALA A 117 14.12 7.73 3.65
C ALA A 117 15.19 7.33 2.62
N ASP A 118 15.78 6.14 2.79
CA ASP A 118 16.82 5.64 1.88
C ASP A 118 16.28 5.40 0.46
N LEU A 119 15.05 4.89 0.34
CA LEU A 119 14.35 4.73 -0.92
C LEU A 119 14.11 6.08 -1.60
N MET A 120 13.64 7.09 -0.86
CA MET A 120 13.39 8.43 -1.41
C MET A 120 14.67 9.13 -1.86
N HIS A 121 15.75 9.05 -1.07
CA HIS A 121 17.04 9.58 -1.48
C HIS A 121 17.62 8.85 -2.70
N TRP A 122 17.45 7.54 -2.79
CA TRP A 122 17.82 6.80 -3.99
C TRP A 122 16.99 7.23 -5.20
N LEU A 123 15.67 7.34 -5.06
CA LEU A 123 14.76 7.69 -6.14
C LEU A 123 15.05 9.10 -6.68
N ARG A 124 15.34 10.06 -5.80
CA ARG A 124 15.82 11.40 -6.20
C ARG A 124 17.10 11.34 -7.02
N ARG A 125 18.10 10.57 -6.59
CA ARG A 125 19.36 10.39 -7.34
C ARG A 125 19.11 9.72 -8.70
N HIS A 126 18.25 8.72 -8.73
CA HIS A 126 17.84 8.00 -9.94
C HIS A 126 17.18 8.93 -10.95
N ASN A 127 16.21 9.74 -10.50
CA ASN A 127 15.51 10.71 -11.34
C ASN A 127 16.45 11.79 -11.88
N ARG A 128 17.36 12.32 -11.05
CA ARG A 128 18.38 13.29 -11.49
C ARG A 128 19.37 12.74 -12.50
N ALA A 129 19.67 11.44 -12.48
CA ALA A 129 20.52 10.81 -13.47
C ALA A 129 19.85 10.70 -14.86
N GLY A 130 18.51 10.81 -14.93
CA GLY A 130 17.76 11.02 -16.16
C GLY A 130 17.62 9.84 -17.12
N ARG A 131 18.15 8.66 -16.81
CA ARG A 131 18.12 7.51 -17.74
C ARG A 131 16.73 6.87 -17.84
N HIS A 132 16.01 6.78 -16.71
CA HIS A 132 14.65 6.23 -16.61
C HIS A 132 13.88 6.91 -15.45
N PRO A 133 13.63 8.24 -15.51
CA PRO A 133 13.01 8.94 -14.40
C PRO A 133 11.61 8.39 -14.12
N LEU A 134 11.29 8.29 -12.83
CA LEU A 134 10.02 7.80 -12.33
C LEU A 134 9.25 8.97 -11.71
N ARG A 135 7.98 9.11 -12.08
CA ARG A 135 7.04 9.95 -11.32
C ARG A 135 6.64 9.23 -10.04
N PHE A 136 6.64 9.94 -8.93
CA PHE A 136 6.17 9.42 -7.65
C PHE A 136 4.68 9.74 -7.46
N ALA A 137 3.92 8.74 -7.01
CA ALA A 137 2.48 8.84 -6.82
C ALA A 137 2.07 8.28 -5.46
N GLY A 138 1.45 9.11 -4.63
CA GLY A 138 0.75 8.66 -3.43
C GLY A 138 -0.63 8.17 -3.81
N ILE A 139 -1.07 7.07 -3.21
CA ILE A 139 -2.38 6.47 -3.47
C ILE A 139 -3.27 6.40 -2.24
N ASP A 140 -2.72 6.61 -1.05
CA ASP A 140 -3.39 6.39 0.21
C ASP A 140 -4.03 7.67 0.77
N LEU A 141 -4.79 7.50 1.84
CA LEU A 141 -5.31 8.56 2.68
C LEU A 141 -4.17 9.36 3.33
N PRO A 142 -4.42 10.63 3.72
CA PRO A 142 -3.37 11.48 4.28
C PRO A 142 -2.80 10.90 5.57
N GLU A 143 -1.47 10.92 5.68
CA GLU A 143 -0.68 10.38 6.81
C GLU A 143 -1.11 8.97 7.26
N ALA A 144 -1.27 8.03 6.32
CA ALA A 144 -1.76 6.66 6.60
C ALA A 144 -3.12 6.68 7.36
N GLY A 145 -3.96 7.65 6.99
CA GLY A 145 -5.23 7.92 7.63
C GLY A 145 -5.11 8.59 9.00
N GLY A 146 -3.98 9.19 9.36
CA GLY A 146 -3.77 9.91 10.63
C GLY A 146 -4.16 11.39 10.58
N ALA A 147 -4.42 11.95 9.40
CA ALA A 147 -4.66 13.38 9.25
C ALA A 147 -5.76 13.73 8.23
N LEU A 148 -6.36 14.92 8.37
CA LEU A 148 -7.20 15.54 7.32
C LEU A 148 -6.56 16.79 6.71
N ARG A 149 -5.76 17.52 7.50
CA ARG A 149 -5.12 18.77 7.10
C ARG A 149 -4.30 18.67 5.81
N PRO A 150 -3.46 17.64 5.58
CA PRO A 150 -2.67 17.56 4.35
C PRO A 150 -3.52 17.49 3.07
N ALA A 151 -4.78 17.04 3.16
CA ALA A 151 -5.74 17.10 2.07
C ALA A 151 -6.53 18.42 2.04
N LEU A 152 -7.01 18.89 3.19
CA LEU A 152 -7.95 20.01 3.28
C LEU A 152 -7.30 21.39 3.13
N GLU A 153 -6.06 21.58 3.59
CA GLU A 153 -5.37 22.87 3.48
C GLU A 153 -5.08 23.26 2.02
N PRO A 154 -4.56 22.37 1.16
CA PRO A 154 -4.46 22.66 -0.27
C PRO A 154 -5.80 22.85 -0.97
N VAL A 155 -6.89 22.27 -0.45
CA VAL A 155 -8.26 22.53 -0.95
C VAL A 155 -8.69 23.94 -0.57
N ALA A 156 -8.44 24.39 0.66
CA ALA A 156 -8.71 25.76 1.07
C ALA A 156 -7.98 26.76 0.15
N ASP A 157 -6.69 26.53 -0.11
CA ASP A 157 -5.89 27.36 -1.02
C ASP A 157 -6.53 27.48 -2.41
N TYR A 158 -6.93 26.34 -2.99
CA TYR A 158 -7.63 26.28 -4.27
C TYR A 158 -8.96 27.05 -4.25
N LEU A 159 -9.75 26.90 -3.17
CA LEU A 159 -11.06 27.52 -3.05
C LEU A 159 -11.00 29.04 -2.92
N ARG A 160 -9.91 29.62 -2.40
CA ARG A 160 -9.74 31.09 -2.34
C ARG A 160 -9.85 31.76 -3.71
N GLU A 161 -9.52 31.03 -4.78
CA GLU A 161 -9.69 31.50 -6.16
C GLU A 161 -10.94 30.91 -6.81
N ALA A 162 -11.15 29.60 -6.68
CA ALA A 162 -12.19 28.89 -7.44
C ALA A 162 -13.61 29.12 -6.89
N ASP A 163 -13.81 29.05 -5.58
CA ASP A 163 -15.12 29.17 -4.93
C ASP A 163 -15.00 29.57 -3.44
N PRO A 164 -14.75 30.87 -3.14
CA PRO A 164 -14.54 31.32 -1.76
C PRO A 164 -15.73 31.06 -0.83
N GLY A 165 -16.94 30.95 -1.39
CA GLY A 165 -18.15 30.65 -0.63
C GLY A 165 -18.17 29.24 -0.02
N ALA A 166 -17.28 28.34 -0.46
CA ALA A 166 -17.14 26.99 0.10
C ALA A 166 -16.11 26.90 1.25
N LEU A 167 -15.29 27.93 1.48
CA LEU A 167 -14.27 27.95 2.53
C LEU A 167 -14.82 27.62 3.94
N PRO A 168 -16.00 28.12 4.36
CA PRO A 168 -16.53 27.80 5.68
C PRO A 168 -16.74 26.29 5.93
N LEU A 169 -16.93 25.48 4.88
CA LEU A 169 -17.05 24.03 5.00
C LEU A 169 -15.70 23.37 5.29
N VAL A 170 -14.62 23.92 4.72
CA VAL A 170 -13.25 23.46 5.01
C VAL A 170 -12.84 23.87 6.41
N ASP A 171 -13.11 25.12 6.79
CA ASP A 171 -12.78 25.66 8.11
C ASP A 171 -13.47 24.85 9.23
N ALA A 172 -14.77 24.54 9.06
CA ALA A 172 -15.51 23.71 10.02
C ALA A 172 -14.93 22.29 10.15
N ALA A 173 -14.53 21.67 9.04
CA ALA A 173 -13.93 20.34 9.06
C ALA A 173 -12.55 20.36 9.74
N LEU A 174 -11.72 21.36 9.43
CA LEU A 174 -10.41 21.55 10.05
C LEU A 174 -10.54 21.79 11.56
N GLU A 175 -11.42 22.70 11.98
CA GLU A 175 -11.67 23.02 13.40
C GLU A 175 -12.08 21.78 14.21
N ILE A 176 -12.94 20.93 13.66
CA ILE A 176 -13.30 19.67 14.34
C ILE A 176 -12.10 18.73 14.36
N SER A 177 -11.42 18.56 13.23
CA SER A 177 -10.35 17.58 13.09
C SER A 177 -9.11 17.88 13.93
N ASP A 178 -8.70 19.14 14.04
CA ASP A 178 -7.53 19.54 14.81
C ASP A 178 -7.68 19.23 16.30
N ARG A 179 -8.91 19.17 16.82
CA ARG A 179 -9.16 18.90 18.24
C ARG A 179 -8.90 17.46 18.66
N PHE A 180 -8.94 16.51 17.73
CA PHE A 180 -8.71 15.09 18.03
C PHE A 180 -7.49 14.49 17.32
N LEU A 181 -6.96 15.16 16.31
CA LEU A 181 -5.79 14.69 15.56
C LEU A 181 -4.47 15.29 16.04
N ASP A 182 -4.48 16.24 16.99
CA ASP A 182 -3.26 16.79 17.56
C ASP A 182 -2.38 15.66 18.15
N GLY A 183 -1.20 15.46 17.58
CA GLY A 183 -0.26 14.40 17.96
C GLY A 183 -0.58 13.00 17.42
N ALA A 184 -1.61 12.82 16.58
CA ALA A 184 -1.90 11.53 15.95
C ALA A 184 -1.11 11.37 14.63
N GLY A 185 -0.24 10.37 14.57
CA GLY A 185 0.57 10.08 13.37
C GLY A 185 0.08 8.93 12.49
N SER A 186 -1.10 8.35 12.76
CA SER A 186 -1.65 7.25 11.96
C SER A 186 -3.15 7.04 12.19
N GLY A 187 -3.79 6.26 11.32
CA GLY A 187 -5.17 5.80 11.54
C GLY A 187 -5.38 5.01 12.84
N ALA A 188 -4.36 4.32 13.35
CA ALA A 188 -4.43 3.56 14.60
C ALA A 188 -4.56 4.49 15.83
N ALA A 189 -3.88 5.64 15.81
CA ALA A 189 -4.01 6.66 16.85
C ALA A 189 -5.29 7.51 16.65
N ALA A 190 -5.63 7.83 15.41
CA ALA A 190 -6.72 8.74 15.10
C ALA A 190 -8.12 8.13 15.30
N ALA A 191 -8.31 6.83 15.06
CA ALA A 191 -9.61 6.16 15.24
C ALA A 191 -10.17 6.23 16.69
N PRO A 192 -9.41 5.89 17.76
CA PRO A 192 -9.90 6.04 19.13
C PRO A 192 -10.10 7.52 19.52
N ALA A 193 -9.28 8.44 19.01
CA ALA A 193 -9.44 9.87 19.26
C ALA A 193 -10.72 10.42 18.60
N TRP A 194 -11.02 10.01 17.36
CA TRP A 194 -12.29 10.32 16.68
C TRP A 194 -13.50 9.78 17.46
N ALA A 195 -13.38 8.58 18.03
CA ALA A 195 -14.44 7.96 18.82
C ALA A 195 -14.75 8.70 20.13
N ALA A 196 -13.81 9.53 20.63
CA ALA A 196 -14.01 10.37 21.82
C ALA A 196 -14.81 11.65 21.53
N LEU A 197 -15.01 12.01 20.26
CA LEU A 197 -15.91 13.11 19.87
C LEU A 197 -17.36 12.79 20.23
N SER A 198 -18.15 13.83 20.49
CA SER A 198 -19.60 13.65 20.57
C SER A 198 -20.18 13.23 19.21
N SER A 199 -21.31 12.51 19.22
CA SER A 199 -21.98 12.13 17.96
C SER A 199 -22.33 13.35 17.11
N ALA A 200 -22.67 14.48 17.73
CA ALA A 200 -22.94 15.73 17.03
C ALA A 200 -21.70 16.28 16.29
N GLU A 201 -20.50 16.11 16.85
CA GLU A 201 -19.25 16.52 16.21
C GLU A 201 -18.83 15.57 15.11
N GLN A 202 -18.98 14.26 15.31
CA GLN A 202 -18.78 13.26 14.27
C GLN A 202 -19.70 13.54 13.07
N ASP A 203 -21.00 13.73 13.32
CA ASP A 203 -21.99 14.04 12.28
C ASP A 203 -21.71 15.39 11.60
N ALA A 204 -21.24 16.40 12.35
CA ALA A 204 -20.88 17.70 11.80
C ALA A 204 -19.65 17.63 10.87
N LEU A 205 -18.64 16.83 11.22
CA LEU A 205 -17.47 16.58 10.37
C LEU A 205 -17.90 15.90 9.07
N THR A 206 -18.60 14.76 9.17
CA THR A 206 -19.12 14.03 8.01
C THR A 206 -19.99 14.92 7.13
N ALA A 207 -20.91 15.71 7.72
CA ALA A 207 -21.79 16.59 6.97
C ALA A 207 -21.04 17.73 6.27
N SER A 208 -20.00 18.30 6.90
CA SER A 208 -19.20 19.37 6.31
C SER A 208 -18.41 18.88 5.09
N LEU A 209 -17.77 17.72 5.21
CA LEU A 209 -17.03 17.07 4.13
C LEU A 209 -17.95 16.65 2.98
N ALA A 210 -19.10 16.04 3.28
CA ALA A 210 -20.08 15.65 2.26
C ALA A 210 -20.65 16.86 1.50
N ARG A 211 -20.98 17.95 2.20
CA ARG A 211 -21.43 19.20 1.57
C ARG A 211 -20.36 19.83 0.71
N LEU A 212 -19.10 19.81 1.15
CA LEU A 212 -17.96 20.30 0.39
C LEU A 212 -17.78 19.52 -0.91
N LEU A 213 -17.83 18.18 -0.84
CA LEU A 213 -17.73 17.30 -2.01
C LEU A 213 -18.86 17.59 -3.02
N LEU A 214 -20.10 17.66 -2.55
CA LEU A 214 -21.25 17.98 -3.40
C LEU A 214 -21.16 19.38 -4.00
N ARG A 215 -20.66 20.37 -3.23
CA ARG A 215 -20.46 21.74 -3.71
C ARG A 215 -19.43 21.81 -4.83
N LEU A 216 -18.28 21.16 -4.67
CA LEU A 216 -17.25 21.10 -5.71
C LEU A 216 -17.78 20.44 -6.98
N ARG A 217 -18.48 19.30 -6.86
CA ARG A 217 -19.07 18.60 -8.02
C ARG A 217 -20.13 19.45 -8.72
N ALA A 218 -21.04 20.06 -7.99
CA ALA A 218 -22.07 20.92 -8.55
C ALA A 218 -21.48 22.20 -9.19
N GLY A 219 -20.36 22.68 -8.65
CA GLY A 219 -19.65 23.86 -9.11
C GLY A 219 -18.60 23.61 -10.20
N GLU A 220 -18.42 22.37 -10.72
CA GLU A 220 -17.31 22.01 -11.62
C GLU A 220 -17.12 23.04 -12.75
N PRO A 221 -18.13 23.38 -13.58
CA PRO A 221 -17.88 24.24 -14.74
C PRO A 221 -17.34 25.62 -14.34
N LEU A 222 -17.82 26.16 -13.21
CA LEU A 222 -17.39 27.44 -12.68
C LEU A 222 -15.97 27.35 -12.10
N CYS A 223 -15.72 26.33 -11.29
CA CYS A 223 -14.41 26.07 -10.68
C CYS A 223 -13.32 25.88 -11.76
N VAL A 224 -13.61 25.06 -12.77
CA VAL A 224 -12.71 24.81 -13.91
C VAL A 224 -12.48 26.08 -14.73
N SER A 225 -13.51 26.92 -14.94
CA SER A 225 -13.35 28.18 -15.66
C SER A 225 -12.46 29.20 -14.95
N ARG A 226 -12.36 29.11 -13.61
CA ARG A 226 -11.57 30.03 -12.79
C ARG A 226 -10.15 29.54 -12.58
N ALA A 227 -9.98 28.28 -12.18
CA ALA A 227 -8.70 27.74 -11.72
C ALA A 227 -8.17 26.55 -12.56
N GLY A 228 -8.89 26.16 -13.63
CA GLY A 228 -8.46 25.12 -14.57
C GLY A 228 -8.87 23.69 -14.17
N ARG A 229 -8.85 22.78 -15.17
CA ARG A 229 -9.32 21.39 -15.02
C ARG A 229 -8.39 20.52 -14.17
N GLY A 230 -7.07 20.67 -14.33
CA GLY A 230 -6.08 19.90 -13.57
C GLY A 230 -6.16 20.19 -12.06
N PRO A 231 -6.05 21.46 -11.63
CA PRO A 231 -6.20 21.84 -10.23
C PRO A 231 -7.55 21.43 -9.63
N PHE A 232 -8.65 21.57 -10.38
CA PHE A 232 -9.97 21.07 -9.95
C PHE A 232 -9.95 19.56 -9.67
N GLY A 233 -9.40 18.75 -10.58
CA GLY A 233 -9.35 17.29 -10.41
C GLY A 233 -8.56 16.87 -9.18
N ILE A 234 -7.44 17.56 -8.89
CA ILE A 234 -6.63 17.31 -7.69
C ILE A 234 -7.40 17.74 -6.43
N ALA A 235 -8.03 18.92 -6.43
CA ALA A 235 -8.83 19.40 -5.30
C ALA A 235 -10.01 18.46 -5.00
N LEU A 236 -10.68 17.93 -6.04
CA LEU A 236 -11.74 16.95 -5.89
C LEU A 236 -11.24 15.66 -5.24
N ARG A 237 -10.13 15.09 -5.74
CA ARG A 237 -9.52 13.88 -5.13
C ARG A 237 -9.11 14.10 -3.67
N ARG A 238 -8.63 15.29 -3.31
CA ARG A 238 -8.30 15.64 -1.92
C ARG A 238 -9.53 15.68 -1.02
N VAL A 239 -10.65 16.24 -1.49
CA VAL A 239 -11.91 16.22 -0.72
C VAL A 239 -12.44 14.79 -0.59
N GLU A 240 -12.35 13.98 -1.65
CA GLU A 240 -12.69 12.55 -1.58
C GLU A 240 -11.80 11.82 -0.55
N ALA A 241 -10.49 12.08 -0.54
CA ALA A 241 -9.59 11.54 0.48
C ALA A 241 -10.07 11.88 1.89
N ALA A 242 -10.43 13.14 2.15
CA ALA A 242 -10.94 13.58 3.45
C ALA A 242 -12.24 12.85 3.84
N CYS A 243 -13.19 12.68 2.91
CA CYS A 243 -14.41 11.91 3.16
C CYS A 243 -14.12 10.44 3.50
N HIS A 244 -13.18 9.81 2.77
CA HIS A 244 -12.80 8.43 3.01
C HIS A 244 -12.06 8.27 4.33
N THR A 245 -11.21 9.23 4.71
CA THR A 245 -10.53 9.24 6.03
C THR A 245 -11.51 9.34 7.19
N ASP A 246 -12.51 10.24 7.12
CA ASP A 246 -13.54 10.34 8.16
C ASP A 246 -14.31 9.02 8.37
N HIS A 247 -14.74 8.39 7.27
CA HIS A 247 -15.39 7.09 7.35
C HIS A 247 -14.44 5.98 7.85
N MET A 248 -13.17 6.03 7.45
CA MET A 248 -12.16 5.08 7.91
C MET A 248 -11.97 5.13 9.43
N PHE A 249 -12.01 6.32 10.06
CA PHE A 249 -11.95 6.41 11.52
C PHE A 249 -13.07 5.61 12.20
N ARG A 250 -14.30 5.76 11.70
CA ARG A 250 -15.46 5.01 12.18
C ARG A 250 -15.27 3.50 11.99
N ALA A 251 -14.86 3.09 10.79
CA ALA A 251 -14.67 1.68 10.44
C ALA A 251 -13.56 1.02 11.29
N MET A 252 -12.42 1.71 11.45
CA MET A 252 -11.28 1.25 12.25
C MET A 252 -11.65 1.17 13.73
N ASN A 253 -12.33 2.17 14.27
CA ASN A 253 -12.83 2.10 15.66
C ASN A 253 -13.81 0.93 15.84
N GLY A 254 -14.71 0.69 14.87
CA GLY A 254 -15.60 -0.47 14.88
C GLY A 254 -14.85 -1.80 14.90
N LEU A 255 -13.75 -1.93 14.13
CA LEU A 255 -12.87 -3.09 14.18
C LEU A 255 -12.23 -3.26 15.57
N MET A 256 -11.62 -2.20 16.11
CA MET A 256 -10.94 -2.23 17.40
C MET A 256 -11.90 -2.51 18.58
N SER A 257 -13.16 -2.08 18.47
CA SER A 257 -14.18 -2.28 19.51
C SER A 257 -14.98 -3.59 19.36
N GLY A 258 -14.71 -4.39 18.31
CA GLY A 258 -15.45 -5.63 18.02
C GLY A 258 -16.87 -5.39 17.47
N GLN A 259 -17.14 -4.20 16.93
CA GLN A 259 -18.42 -3.78 16.35
C GLN A 259 -18.32 -3.52 14.84
N ALA A 260 -17.33 -4.13 14.18
CA ALA A 260 -17.05 -3.92 12.76
C ALA A 260 -18.25 -4.30 11.89
N MET A 261 -18.57 -3.45 10.93
CA MET A 261 -19.39 -3.86 9.79
C MET A 261 -18.51 -4.62 8.81
N ALA A 262 -19.07 -5.68 8.20
CA ALA A 262 -18.33 -6.49 7.24
C ALA A 262 -17.84 -5.61 6.08
N ALA A 263 -16.55 -5.73 5.76
CA ALA A 263 -15.86 -5.00 4.71
C ALA A 263 -15.81 -3.46 4.87
N ASP A 264 -16.06 -2.90 6.06
CA ASP A 264 -16.17 -1.44 6.23
C ASP A 264 -14.84 -0.70 5.96
N LEU A 265 -13.71 -1.35 6.25
CA LEU A 265 -12.38 -0.82 5.92
C LEU A 265 -12.08 -0.80 4.42
N SER A 266 -12.95 -1.38 3.57
CA SER A 266 -12.84 -1.25 2.11
C SER A 266 -12.98 0.20 1.62
N VAL A 267 -13.42 1.12 2.48
CA VAL A 267 -13.42 2.55 2.16
C VAL A 267 -12.01 3.05 1.80
N ARG A 268 -10.97 2.64 2.54
CA ARG A 268 -9.57 3.00 2.25
C ARG A 268 -9.11 2.32 0.96
N GLU A 269 -9.42 1.03 0.82
CA GLU A 269 -9.06 0.21 -0.35
C GLU A 269 -9.64 0.76 -1.66
N THR A 270 -10.88 1.24 -1.62
CA THR A 270 -11.55 1.85 -2.78
C THR A 270 -10.86 3.15 -3.17
N PHE A 271 -10.54 4.00 -2.20
CA PHE A 271 -9.80 5.23 -2.47
C PHE A 271 -8.43 4.94 -3.08
N MET A 272 -7.69 3.98 -2.53
CA MET A 272 -6.39 3.56 -3.03
C MET A 272 -6.44 3.05 -4.48
N ALA A 273 -7.41 2.18 -4.79
CA ALA A 273 -7.58 1.66 -6.15
C ALA A 273 -7.96 2.77 -7.15
N GLU A 274 -8.85 3.68 -6.75
CA GLU A 274 -9.24 4.84 -7.57
C GLU A 274 -8.08 5.83 -7.76
N SER A 275 -7.23 6.00 -6.76
CA SER A 275 -6.02 6.83 -6.86
C SER A 275 -5.01 6.24 -7.84
N VAL A 276 -4.77 4.92 -7.81
CA VAL A 276 -3.95 4.22 -8.81
C VAL A 276 -4.53 4.44 -10.21
N ARG A 277 -5.85 4.27 -10.37
CA ARG A 277 -6.53 4.49 -11.64
C ARG A 277 -6.39 5.94 -12.11
N TRP A 278 -6.57 6.90 -11.22
CA TRP A 278 -6.43 8.32 -11.50
C TRP A 278 -5.02 8.63 -12.01
N HIS A 279 -3.98 8.14 -11.34
CA HIS A 279 -2.59 8.33 -11.79
C HIS A 279 -2.33 7.67 -13.14
N LEU A 280 -2.89 6.49 -13.39
CA LEU A 280 -2.76 5.80 -14.67
C LEU A 280 -3.37 6.62 -15.82
N ASP A 281 -4.57 7.18 -15.60
CA ASP A 281 -5.29 7.99 -16.59
C ASP A 281 -4.60 9.35 -16.84
N HIS A 282 -3.86 9.88 -15.85
CA HIS A 282 -3.15 11.17 -15.94
C HIS A 282 -1.65 11.04 -16.30
N ALA A 283 -1.11 9.83 -16.37
CA ALA A 283 0.28 9.57 -16.77
C ALA A 283 0.46 9.34 -18.29
N GLY A 284 -0.66 9.18 -19.01
CA GLY A 284 -0.68 8.95 -20.46
C GLY A 284 -1.05 7.50 -20.83
N PRO A 285 -1.37 7.25 -22.11
CA PRO A 285 -1.88 5.95 -22.56
C PRO A 285 -0.87 4.80 -22.41
N ASP A 286 0.42 5.08 -22.53
CA ASP A 286 1.49 4.08 -22.46
C ASP A 286 2.09 3.96 -21.04
N ALA A 287 1.60 4.73 -20.08
CA ALA A 287 2.12 4.69 -18.73
C ALA A 287 1.88 3.33 -18.06
N ARG A 288 2.89 2.86 -17.34
CA ARG A 288 2.83 1.66 -16.50
C ARG A 288 3.29 2.02 -15.08
N ILE A 289 2.59 1.46 -14.10
CA ILE A 289 2.76 1.77 -12.67
C ILE A 289 3.37 0.56 -11.95
N VAL A 290 4.51 0.78 -11.30
CA VAL A 290 4.96 -0.09 -10.21
C VAL A 290 4.29 0.40 -8.94
N LEU A 291 3.56 -0.46 -8.26
CA LEU A 291 2.79 -0.14 -7.07
C LEU A 291 3.39 -0.86 -5.87
N ALA A 292 3.81 -0.18 -4.82
CA ALA A 292 4.28 -0.82 -3.58
C ALA A 292 3.34 -0.51 -2.41
N SER A 293 2.86 -1.57 -1.76
CA SER A 293 1.93 -1.54 -0.62
C SER A 293 1.92 -2.91 0.07
N HIS A 294 1.32 -3.03 1.25
CA HIS A 294 1.21 -4.30 1.97
C HIS A 294 0.54 -5.42 1.13
N ASN A 295 0.93 -6.68 1.34
CA ASN A 295 0.31 -7.86 0.71
C ASN A 295 -1.22 -7.86 0.86
N ASN A 296 -1.68 -7.43 2.04
CA ASN A 296 -3.11 -7.32 2.35
C ASN A 296 -3.85 -6.37 1.41
N HIS A 297 -3.22 -5.27 0.98
CA HIS A 297 -3.81 -4.31 0.05
C HIS A 297 -3.74 -4.77 -1.40
N ILE A 298 -2.67 -5.46 -1.81
CA ILE A 298 -2.45 -5.80 -3.24
C ILE A 298 -3.07 -7.14 -3.65
N GLN A 299 -3.57 -7.93 -2.71
CA GLN A 299 -4.19 -9.21 -3.05
C GLN A 299 -5.51 -9.03 -3.77
N LYS A 300 -5.93 -10.03 -4.55
CA LYS A 300 -7.14 -9.98 -5.39
C LYS A 300 -8.38 -10.60 -4.76
N THR A 301 -8.24 -11.12 -3.55
CA THR A 301 -9.27 -11.85 -2.79
C THR A 301 -9.63 -11.06 -1.54
N ALA A 302 -10.81 -11.29 -0.98
CA ALA A 302 -11.22 -10.65 0.26
C ALA A 302 -10.23 -10.93 1.41
N VAL A 303 -10.06 -9.96 2.30
CA VAL A 303 -9.23 -10.10 3.51
C VAL A 303 -10.13 -10.37 4.71
N GLU A 304 -9.88 -11.50 5.37
CA GLU A 304 -10.60 -11.92 6.56
C GLU A 304 -9.59 -12.16 7.69
N PHE A 305 -9.85 -11.56 8.85
CA PHE A 305 -9.11 -11.82 10.09
C PHE A 305 -10.08 -12.45 11.10
N ASP A 306 -9.70 -13.58 11.68
CA ASP A 306 -10.52 -14.34 12.64
C ASP A 306 -11.98 -14.59 12.20
N GLY A 307 -12.17 -14.83 10.89
CA GLY A 307 -13.48 -15.06 10.27
C GLY A 307 -14.34 -13.81 10.09
N VAL A 308 -13.80 -12.62 10.39
CA VAL A 308 -14.44 -11.34 10.12
C VAL A 308 -13.94 -10.81 8.79
N LEU A 309 -14.86 -10.60 7.84
CA LEU A 309 -14.57 -9.91 6.59
C LEU A 309 -14.16 -8.46 6.89
N THR A 310 -12.86 -8.19 6.85
CA THR A 310 -12.28 -6.91 7.23
C THR A 310 -12.32 -5.91 6.08
N ALA A 311 -11.87 -6.34 4.90
CA ALA A 311 -11.81 -5.48 3.72
C ALA A 311 -11.87 -6.26 2.40
N LEU A 312 -12.40 -5.61 1.37
CA LEU A 312 -12.18 -5.95 -0.03
C LEU A 312 -10.97 -5.13 -0.51
N PRO A 313 -9.81 -5.76 -0.73
CA PRO A 313 -8.55 -5.02 -0.85
C PRO A 313 -8.39 -4.30 -2.20
N MET A 314 -7.53 -3.30 -2.23
CA MET A 314 -7.22 -2.50 -3.42
C MET A 314 -6.94 -3.39 -4.63
N GLY A 315 -6.19 -4.48 -4.48
CA GLY A 315 -5.88 -5.42 -5.55
C GLY A 315 -7.10 -6.12 -6.14
N GLN A 316 -8.13 -6.38 -5.35
CA GLN A 316 -9.42 -6.91 -5.82
C GLN A 316 -10.17 -5.86 -6.66
N HIS A 317 -10.12 -4.59 -6.25
CA HIS A 317 -10.69 -3.48 -7.03
C HIS A 317 -9.92 -3.26 -8.34
N LEU A 318 -8.58 -3.23 -8.29
CA LEU A 318 -7.73 -3.10 -9.47
C LEU A 318 -7.91 -4.26 -10.44
N ARG A 319 -8.04 -5.50 -9.95
CA ARG A 319 -8.36 -6.66 -10.79
C ARG A 319 -9.69 -6.49 -11.51
N ARG A 320 -10.71 -5.93 -10.86
CA ARG A 320 -12.01 -5.63 -11.50
C ARG A 320 -11.89 -4.52 -12.55
N MET A 321 -11.11 -3.47 -12.27
CA MET A 321 -10.95 -2.31 -13.15
C MET A 321 -10.06 -2.60 -14.38
N LEU A 322 -9.03 -3.43 -14.21
CA LEU A 322 -7.94 -3.60 -15.17
C LEU A 322 -7.83 -5.03 -15.72
N GLY A 323 -8.52 -6.01 -15.12
CA GLY A 323 -8.50 -7.40 -15.57
C GLY A 323 -7.07 -7.98 -15.57
N ARG A 324 -6.59 -8.37 -16.76
CA ARG A 324 -5.25 -8.96 -16.93
C ARG A 324 -4.12 -7.93 -16.85
N ASP A 325 -4.43 -6.64 -16.95
CA ASP A 325 -3.46 -5.55 -16.89
C ASP A 325 -3.01 -5.23 -15.45
N TYR A 326 -3.59 -5.90 -14.46
CA TYR A 326 -3.13 -5.92 -13.08
C TYR A 326 -2.40 -7.22 -12.77
N ARG A 327 -1.19 -7.08 -12.21
CA ARG A 327 -0.38 -8.16 -11.64
C ARG A 327 -0.01 -7.85 -10.20
N SER A 328 0.05 -8.87 -9.35
CA SER A 328 0.48 -8.76 -7.95
C SER A 328 1.57 -9.78 -7.62
N VAL A 329 2.65 -9.30 -7.01
CA VAL A 329 3.77 -10.08 -6.51
C VAL A 329 3.81 -9.93 -4.99
N ALA A 330 3.46 -10.98 -4.27
CA ALA A 330 3.58 -10.98 -2.80
C ALA A 330 5.06 -10.96 -2.41
N LEU A 331 5.42 -10.22 -1.36
CA LEU A 331 6.71 -10.37 -0.71
C LEU A 331 6.50 -11.07 0.63
N VAL A 332 7.26 -12.12 0.90
CA VAL A 332 7.20 -12.92 2.13
C VAL A 332 8.59 -13.21 2.65
N HIS A 333 8.67 -13.82 3.83
CA HIS A 333 9.93 -14.30 4.38
C HIS A 333 9.80 -15.68 5.02
N THR A 334 10.94 -16.34 5.19
CA THR A 334 11.07 -17.66 5.83
C THR A 334 11.78 -17.61 7.19
N SER A 335 12.16 -16.41 7.65
CA SER A 335 12.68 -16.17 9.01
C SER A 335 11.74 -16.68 10.11
N ASP A 336 12.30 -16.96 11.29
CA ASP A 336 11.57 -17.39 12.50
C ASP A 336 11.06 -16.23 13.36
N HIS A 337 11.33 -14.99 12.96
CA HIS A 337 10.88 -13.77 13.60
C HIS A 337 10.52 -12.71 12.55
N VAL A 338 9.79 -11.67 12.99
CA VAL A 338 9.44 -10.50 12.18
C VAL A 338 9.33 -9.27 13.08
N PRO A 339 9.70 -8.07 12.62
CA PRO A 339 9.31 -6.83 13.28
C PRO A 339 7.78 -6.71 13.31
N GLU A 340 7.19 -6.60 14.50
CA GLU A 340 5.74 -6.53 14.69
C GLU A 340 5.32 -5.22 15.35
N MET A 341 4.12 -4.78 14.98
CA MET A 341 3.44 -3.61 15.49
C MET A 341 2.55 -3.98 16.69
N TYR A 342 2.90 -3.51 17.88
CA TYR A 342 2.10 -3.69 19.09
C TYR A 342 1.32 -2.40 19.40
N PRO A 343 -0.02 -2.46 19.49
CA PRO A 343 -0.82 -1.28 19.83
C PRO A 343 -0.36 -0.62 21.13
N ASP A 344 -0.11 0.67 21.08
CA ASP A 344 0.29 1.49 22.22
C ASP A 344 -0.32 2.89 22.09
N PRO A 345 -1.39 3.19 22.86
CA PRO A 345 -2.04 4.51 22.83
C PRO A 345 -1.15 5.67 23.27
N ALA A 346 0.00 5.40 23.92
CA ALA A 346 0.94 6.43 24.33
C ALA A 346 1.97 6.77 23.22
N ALA A 347 2.08 5.93 22.19
CA ALA A 347 2.95 6.19 21.05
C ALA A 347 2.29 7.15 20.05
N GLU A 348 3.07 8.05 19.44
CA GLU A 348 2.59 9.04 18.47
C GLU A 348 1.82 8.40 17.29
N VAL A 349 2.30 7.26 16.82
CA VAL A 349 1.68 6.50 15.71
C VAL A 349 0.67 5.46 16.20
N GLY A 350 0.40 5.35 17.50
CA GLY A 350 -0.55 4.41 18.09
C GLY A 350 -0.04 2.98 18.26
N PHE A 351 1.24 2.74 17.99
CA PHE A 351 1.91 1.43 18.19
C PHE A 351 3.41 1.59 18.39
N THR A 352 4.03 0.54 18.95
CA THR A 352 5.49 0.37 19.04
C THR A 352 5.94 -0.82 18.20
N LEU A 353 7.24 -0.89 17.89
CA LEU A 353 7.82 -1.99 17.13
C LEU A 353 8.72 -2.86 18.00
N ALA A 354 8.50 -4.17 17.96
CA ALA A 354 9.38 -5.15 18.58
C ALA A 354 9.43 -6.44 17.74
N ASP A 355 10.55 -7.17 17.82
CA ASP A 355 10.68 -8.45 17.12
C ASP A 355 9.77 -9.50 17.78
N ALA A 356 8.87 -10.07 16.98
CA ALA A 356 7.99 -11.15 17.37
C ALA A 356 8.51 -12.48 16.82
N ARG A 357 8.59 -13.50 17.68
CA ARG A 357 8.86 -14.87 17.24
C ARG A 357 7.61 -15.47 16.60
N LEU A 358 7.81 -16.15 15.48
CA LEU A 358 6.73 -16.72 14.68
C LEU A 358 6.41 -18.15 15.07
N GLU A 359 5.11 -18.46 15.00
CA GLU A 359 4.65 -19.85 14.96
C GLU A 359 4.87 -20.45 13.56
N ASP A 360 4.75 -21.78 13.49
CA ASP A 360 4.79 -22.53 12.23
C ASP A 360 3.68 -22.00 11.29
N ALA A 361 4.04 -21.69 10.03
CA ALA A 361 3.09 -21.16 9.05
C ALA A 361 1.98 -22.17 8.68
N GLY A 362 2.24 -23.46 8.95
CA GLY A 362 1.33 -24.57 8.72
C GLY A 362 1.37 -25.08 7.28
N THR A 363 0.85 -26.30 7.09
CA THR A 363 0.74 -26.91 5.76
C THR A 363 -0.16 -26.07 4.85
N GLY A 364 0.22 -25.96 3.57
CA GLY A 364 -0.49 -25.15 2.58
C GLY A 364 -0.11 -23.66 2.62
N SER A 365 0.83 -23.26 3.48
CA SER A 365 1.46 -21.95 3.42
C SER A 365 2.59 -21.89 2.41
N VAL A 366 2.81 -20.71 1.82
CA VAL A 366 3.95 -20.47 0.93
C VAL A 366 5.27 -20.71 1.66
N GLU A 367 5.36 -20.22 2.89
CA GLU A 367 6.59 -20.23 3.69
C GLU A 367 6.97 -21.65 4.09
N ALA A 368 6.03 -22.48 4.57
CA ALA A 368 6.31 -23.87 4.88
C ALA A 368 6.69 -24.67 3.62
N ALA A 369 6.00 -24.42 2.49
CA ALA A 369 6.30 -25.11 1.23
C ALA A 369 7.70 -24.78 0.69
N LEU A 370 8.17 -23.53 0.84
CA LEU A 370 9.53 -23.11 0.49
C LEU A 370 10.58 -23.77 1.40
N VAL A 371 10.33 -23.83 2.71
CA VAL A 371 11.21 -24.50 3.67
C VAL A 371 11.32 -25.99 3.36
N ASP A 372 10.17 -26.66 3.14
CA ASP A 372 10.13 -28.09 2.80
C ASP A 372 10.79 -28.40 1.44
N ALA A 373 10.77 -27.43 0.51
CA ALA A 373 11.48 -27.51 -0.76
C ALA A 373 13.01 -27.32 -0.62
N GLY A 374 13.52 -26.96 0.55
CA GLY A 374 14.93 -26.62 0.77
C GLY A 374 15.32 -25.25 0.21
N ALA A 375 14.34 -24.37 -0.02
CA ALA A 375 14.52 -23.03 -0.55
C ALA A 375 14.39 -21.93 0.53
N GLY A 376 14.23 -22.32 1.80
CA GLY A 376 14.02 -21.40 2.92
C GLY A 376 15.20 -20.45 3.22
N ASP A 377 16.42 -20.83 2.84
CA ASP A 377 17.63 -20.02 3.07
C ASP A 377 18.03 -19.17 1.84
N ALA A 378 17.19 -19.14 0.80
CA ALA A 378 17.46 -18.47 -0.46
C ALA A 378 16.47 -17.31 -0.71
N ILE A 379 16.93 -16.31 -1.47
CA ILE A 379 16.01 -15.32 -2.05
C ILE A 379 15.40 -15.98 -3.28
N THR A 380 14.07 -16.05 -3.36
CA THR A 380 13.39 -16.74 -4.45
C THR A 380 12.31 -15.90 -5.09
N LEU A 381 12.05 -16.14 -6.37
CA LEU A 381 10.92 -15.64 -7.12
C LEU A 381 10.19 -16.82 -7.75
N THR A 382 8.88 -16.92 -7.53
CA THR A 382 8.06 -18.03 -8.04
C THR A 382 6.79 -17.51 -8.70
N ASP A 383 6.51 -17.95 -9.92
CA ASP A 383 5.21 -17.75 -10.58
C ASP A 383 4.18 -18.70 -9.96
N LEU A 384 3.10 -18.16 -9.38
CA LEU A 384 2.08 -18.93 -8.67
C LEU A 384 0.93 -19.37 -9.58
N ARG A 385 0.82 -18.79 -10.80
CA ARG A 385 -0.26 -19.10 -11.74
C ARG A 385 -0.34 -20.59 -12.13
N PRO A 386 0.78 -21.34 -12.27
CA PRO A 386 0.73 -22.78 -12.54
C PRO A 386 0.78 -23.65 -11.27
N SER A 387 0.47 -23.10 -10.08
CA SER A 387 0.50 -23.85 -8.81
C SER A 387 -0.49 -25.03 -8.78
N PRO A 388 -0.18 -26.10 -8.02
CA PRO A 388 -0.98 -27.31 -8.00
C PRO A 388 -2.32 -27.12 -7.30
N HIS A 389 -3.31 -27.89 -7.74
CA HIS A 389 -4.66 -27.93 -7.19
C HIS A 389 -5.02 -29.36 -6.74
N ASP A 390 -5.99 -29.49 -5.84
CA ASP A 390 -6.56 -30.78 -5.47
C ASP A 390 -7.50 -31.35 -6.57
N ALA A 391 -8.09 -32.52 -6.30
CA ALA A 391 -8.99 -33.19 -7.23
C ALA A 391 -10.26 -32.38 -7.52
N GLU A 392 -10.68 -31.54 -6.58
CA GLU A 392 -11.80 -30.61 -6.68
C GLU A 392 -11.42 -29.26 -7.32
N ARG A 393 -10.18 -29.15 -7.82
CA ARG A 393 -9.61 -27.94 -8.44
C ARG A 393 -9.52 -26.75 -7.48
N LYS A 394 -9.37 -26.98 -6.18
CA LYS A 394 -9.01 -25.93 -5.22
C LYS A 394 -7.49 -25.82 -5.12
N PRO A 395 -6.92 -24.61 -5.00
CA PRO A 395 -5.49 -24.45 -4.80
C PRO A 395 -4.96 -25.25 -3.62
N LEU A 396 -3.78 -25.85 -3.75
CA LEU A 396 -3.11 -26.46 -2.59
C LEU A 396 -2.45 -25.40 -1.68
N LEU A 397 -2.06 -24.26 -2.24
CA LEU A 397 -1.62 -23.08 -1.49
C LEU A 397 -2.81 -22.26 -1.02
N GLN A 398 -3.05 -22.29 0.29
CA GLN A 398 -4.23 -21.70 0.94
C GLN A 398 -3.87 -20.73 2.07
N ARG A 399 -2.57 -20.51 2.32
CA ARG A 399 -2.08 -19.70 3.43
C ARG A 399 -0.85 -18.89 3.03
N ILE A 400 -0.69 -17.71 3.62
CA ILE A 400 0.48 -16.84 3.43
C ILE A 400 0.69 -16.01 4.70
N ARG A 401 1.94 -15.71 5.07
CA ARG A 401 2.19 -14.87 6.26
C ARG A 401 1.68 -13.45 6.05
N THR A 402 1.23 -12.85 7.16
CA THR A 402 0.91 -11.42 7.29
C THR A 402 1.29 -11.01 8.71
N GLN A 403 2.26 -10.11 8.83
CA GLN A 403 2.91 -9.73 10.07
C GLN A 403 3.34 -10.99 10.86
N SER A 404 3.12 -11.04 12.17
CA SER A 404 3.41 -12.23 12.97
C SER A 404 2.42 -13.40 12.78
N SER A 405 1.40 -13.22 11.95
CA SER A 405 0.28 -14.14 11.76
C SER A 405 0.28 -14.81 10.38
N VAL A 406 -0.74 -15.63 10.13
CA VAL A 406 -0.96 -16.30 8.83
C VAL A 406 -2.36 -16.01 8.33
N LEU A 407 -2.45 -15.46 7.13
CA LEU A 407 -3.71 -15.22 6.42
C LEU A 407 -4.13 -16.50 5.70
N SER A 408 -5.41 -16.87 5.81
CA SER A 408 -6.01 -17.93 5.00
C SER A 408 -6.60 -17.32 3.72
N THR A 409 -6.06 -17.69 2.57
CA THR A 409 -6.53 -17.22 1.26
C THR A 409 -6.06 -18.17 0.15
N PRO A 410 -6.84 -18.41 -0.93
CA PRO A 410 -6.34 -19.13 -2.09
C PRO A 410 -5.22 -18.33 -2.77
N VAL A 411 -3.97 -18.62 -2.39
CA VAL A 411 -2.80 -17.82 -2.74
C VAL A 411 -2.64 -17.56 -4.25
N PRO A 412 -2.79 -18.54 -5.16
CA PRO A 412 -2.66 -18.28 -6.60
C PRO A 412 -3.83 -17.48 -7.20
N GLU A 413 -4.93 -17.34 -6.48
CA GLU A 413 -6.02 -16.42 -6.85
C GLU A 413 -5.72 -15.00 -6.33
N ALA A 414 -5.13 -14.91 -5.13
CA ALA A 414 -4.74 -13.68 -4.46
C ALA A 414 -3.55 -12.97 -5.15
N PHE A 415 -2.53 -13.73 -5.58
CA PHE A 415 -1.26 -13.23 -6.12
C PHE A 415 -0.86 -13.96 -7.40
N ASP A 416 -0.22 -13.26 -8.36
CA ASP A 416 0.34 -13.94 -9.56
C ASP A 416 1.72 -14.56 -9.27
N ALA A 417 2.47 -14.00 -8.32
CA ALA A 417 3.80 -14.48 -7.98
C ALA A 417 4.14 -14.19 -6.51
N VAL A 418 5.20 -14.82 -6.02
CA VAL A 418 5.78 -14.54 -4.71
C VAL A 418 7.30 -14.37 -4.81
N LEU A 419 7.81 -13.35 -4.13
CA LEU A 419 9.22 -13.14 -3.84
C LEU A 419 9.45 -13.41 -2.35
N ALA A 420 10.29 -14.39 -2.02
CA ALA A 420 10.61 -14.72 -0.63
C ALA A 420 12.05 -14.33 -0.28
N VAL A 421 12.25 -13.86 0.95
CA VAL A 421 13.58 -13.56 1.52
C VAL A 421 13.84 -14.43 2.76
N PRO A 422 15.08 -14.87 3.00
CA PRO A 422 15.39 -15.75 4.13
C PRO A 422 15.41 -15.03 5.48
N GLU A 423 15.74 -13.75 5.47
CA GLU A 423 15.96 -12.94 6.67
C GLU A 423 15.13 -11.66 6.59
N VAL A 424 14.67 -11.19 7.75
CA VAL A 424 14.00 -9.91 7.91
C VAL A 424 14.53 -9.21 9.16
N THR A 425 14.81 -7.92 9.04
CA THR A 425 15.29 -7.07 10.13
C THR A 425 14.55 -5.75 10.13
N ARG A 426 14.39 -5.16 11.32
CA ARG A 426 13.78 -3.83 11.46
C ARG A 426 14.58 -2.77 10.68
N ASP A 427 13.87 -1.99 9.88
CA ASP A 427 14.41 -0.83 9.19
C ASP A 427 14.97 0.19 10.18
N ARG A 428 16.22 0.59 9.97
CA ARG A 428 16.98 1.46 10.89
C ARG A 428 16.59 2.92 10.83
N THR A 429 15.85 3.33 9.80
CA THR A 429 15.36 4.69 9.61
C THR A 429 14.05 4.96 10.36
N VAL A 430 13.43 3.92 10.94
CA VAL A 430 12.22 4.06 11.75
C VAL A 430 12.54 4.61 13.14
N ARG A 431 11.97 5.79 13.47
CA ARG A 431 12.35 6.57 14.65
C ARG A 431 11.43 6.49 15.86
N PHE A 432 10.33 5.73 15.77
CA PHE A 432 9.35 5.56 16.86
C PHE A 432 9.42 4.18 17.52
#